data_AF-X1UZ45-F1
#
_entry.id   AF-X1UZ45-F1
#
_cell.length_a   1.000
_cell.length_b   1.000
_cell.length_c   1.000
_cell.angle_alpha   90.00
_cell.angle_beta   90.00
_cell.angle_gamma   90.00
#
_symmetry.space_group_name_H-M   'P 1'
#
loop_
_entity.id
_entity.type
_entity.pdbx_description
1 polymer ?
#
loop_
_entity_poly.entity_id
_entity_poly.type
_entity_poly.pdbx_seq_one_letter_code
_entity_poly.pdbx_strand_id
1 'polypeptide(L)'
;MGGYGDYYGDPFGMGQTTEEKLPGFIITIGGYSPYEKITELMDPYKVEDNQERWGVITRLLHLDDFVDGNSPFEVYKKNDPNQFSLEIGEVNREEQMPAGIGVTDIKYKPIPPGSTKQGEGWEYILIDPMTDETISRVKEWEENGRPKLDSRGTQVVTINDHWFVLNVKFIWRDAPESVKAKAPELPAYMRGANMGGQPAPAPATGTP
;
A
#
# COMPACT_ATOMS: atom_id res chain seq x y z
N MET A 1 19.02 -13.20 -57.85
CA MET A 1 17.95 -12.19 -57.73
C MET A 1 17.56 -12.18 -56.26
N GLY A 2 18.08 -11.35 -55.34
CA GLY A 2 18.37 -9.91 -55.42
C GLY A 2 17.09 -9.16 -55.76
N GLY A 3 16.41 -8.39 -54.92
CA GLY A 3 16.62 -7.86 -53.57
C GLY A 3 15.76 -6.59 -53.52
N TYR A 4 14.92 -6.41 -52.50
CA TYR A 4 14.30 -5.11 -52.18
C TYR A 4 14.09 -5.04 -50.68
N GLY A 5 14.95 -4.26 -50.03
CA GLY A 5 14.76 -3.79 -48.67
C GLY A 5 13.95 -2.50 -48.71
N ASP A 6 13.09 -2.33 -47.71
CA ASP A 6 12.72 -1.01 -47.23
C ASP A 6 13.21 -0.90 -45.79
N TYR A 7 14.33 -0.18 -45.70
CA TYR A 7 14.94 0.32 -44.48
C TYR A 7 14.26 1.66 -44.17
N TYR A 8 13.31 1.68 -43.25
CA TYR A 8 13.02 2.87 -42.47
C TYR A 8 13.44 2.60 -41.03
N GLY A 9 14.72 2.85 -40.78
CA GLY A 9 15.25 2.97 -39.43
C GLY A 9 14.78 4.29 -38.83
N ASP A 10 14.05 4.22 -37.73
CA ASP A 10 13.80 5.36 -36.87
C ASP A 10 15.13 5.80 -36.21
N PRO A 11 15.56 7.08 -36.35
CA PRO A 11 16.85 7.54 -35.86
C PRO A 11 16.86 7.97 -34.38
N PHE A 12 15.81 7.65 -33.60
CA PHE A 12 15.73 7.97 -32.18
C PHE A 12 15.62 6.70 -31.33
N GLY A 13 16.75 6.00 -31.24
CA GLY A 13 16.98 4.92 -30.28
C GLY A 13 17.05 5.45 -28.84
N MET A 14 15.91 5.83 -28.29
CA MET A 14 15.66 5.71 -26.86
C MET A 14 15.22 4.27 -26.65
N GLY A 15 16.13 3.41 -26.20
CA GLY A 15 15.79 2.07 -25.77
C GLY A 15 14.79 2.16 -24.62
N GLN A 16 13.50 2.08 -24.93
CA GLN A 16 12.53 1.54 -24.00
C GLN A 16 13.00 0.12 -23.75
N THR A 17 13.57 -0.15 -22.58
CA THR A 17 13.59 -1.49 -22.04
C THR A 17 12.15 -1.97 -22.04
N THR A 18 11.78 -2.77 -23.05
CA THR A 18 10.49 -3.44 -23.11
C THR A 18 10.43 -4.31 -21.86
N GLU A 19 9.73 -3.86 -20.83
CA GLU A 19 9.53 -4.69 -19.65
C GLU A 19 8.89 -5.99 -20.11
N GLU A 20 9.56 -7.10 -19.81
CA GLU A 20 9.07 -8.43 -20.16
C GLU A 20 7.74 -8.65 -19.44
N LYS A 21 6.65 -8.60 -20.21
CA LYS A 21 5.29 -8.83 -19.74
C LYS A 21 5.07 -10.32 -19.58
N LEU A 22 5.47 -10.83 -18.41
CA LEU A 22 5.22 -12.24 -18.07
C LEU A 22 3.76 -12.43 -17.64
N PRO A 23 3.13 -13.54 -18.06
CA PRO A 23 1.78 -13.89 -17.66
C PRO A 23 1.72 -14.20 -16.17
N GLY A 24 0.60 -13.83 -15.55
CA GLY A 24 0.47 -13.89 -14.10
C GLY A 24 -0.78 -13.18 -13.62
N PHE A 25 -0.80 -12.88 -12.33
CA PHE A 25 -1.89 -12.15 -11.69
C PHE A 25 -1.36 -11.30 -10.54
N ILE A 26 -2.19 -10.39 -10.07
CA ILE A 26 -1.90 -9.53 -8.94
C ILE A 26 -2.79 -9.96 -7.78
N ILE A 27 -2.19 -10.10 -6.61
CA ILE A 27 -2.92 -10.22 -5.34
C ILE A 27 -2.84 -8.88 -4.63
N THR A 28 -3.99 -8.41 -4.15
CA THR A 28 -4.10 -7.28 -3.22
C THR A 28 -4.55 -7.81 -1.86
N ILE A 29 -3.75 -7.59 -0.83
CA ILE A 29 -4.06 -7.94 0.56
C ILE A 29 -4.27 -6.65 1.33
N GLY A 30 -5.49 -6.40 1.79
CA GLY A 30 -5.83 -5.27 2.64
C GLY A 30 -6.11 -5.73 4.06
N GLY A 31 -5.67 -4.96 5.05
CA GLY A 31 -5.91 -5.24 6.46
C GLY A 31 -5.56 -4.07 7.36
N TYR A 32 -5.63 -4.29 8.67
CA TYR A 32 -5.16 -3.37 9.69
C TYR A 32 -4.42 -4.12 10.79
N SER A 33 -3.61 -3.40 11.56
CA SER A 33 -2.78 -3.95 12.62
C SER A 33 -2.52 -2.92 13.72
N PRO A 34 -2.46 -3.36 15.00
CA PRO A 34 -2.14 -2.49 16.12
C PRO A 34 -0.63 -2.17 16.20
N TYR A 35 0.21 -2.88 15.45
CA TYR A 35 1.65 -2.62 15.42
C TYR A 35 1.97 -1.34 14.66
N GLU A 36 2.63 -0.39 15.33
CA GLU A 36 3.15 0.84 14.71
C GLU A 36 4.10 0.54 13.54
N LYS A 37 4.92 -0.50 13.70
CA LYS A 37 5.92 -0.90 12.71
C LYS A 37 5.44 -2.06 11.83
N ILE A 38 4.35 -1.86 11.09
CA ILE A 38 3.81 -2.87 10.16
C ILE A 38 4.87 -3.35 9.17
N THR A 39 5.78 -2.48 8.73
CA THR A 39 6.85 -2.84 7.79
C THR A 39 7.73 -3.98 8.31
N GLU A 40 8.03 -4.01 9.61
CA GLU A 40 8.83 -5.08 10.24
C GLU A 40 8.06 -6.41 10.31
N LEU A 41 6.72 -6.37 10.36
CA LEU A 41 5.86 -7.56 10.27
C LEU A 41 5.73 -8.07 8.81
N MET A 42 5.67 -7.14 7.87
CA MET A 42 5.45 -7.46 6.45
C MET A 42 6.73 -7.98 5.79
N ASP A 43 7.85 -7.25 5.90
CA ASP A 43 9.15 -7.59 5.31
C ASP A 43 10.31 -7.35 6.29
N PRO A 44 10.47 -8.21 7.32
CA PRO A 44 11.55 -8.08 8.28
C PRO A 44 12.93 -8.19 7.62
N TYR A 45 13.88 -7.43 8.14
CA TYR A 45 15.23 -7.34 7.56
C TYR A 45 16.10 -8.56 7.92
N LYS A 46 16.78 -9.13 6.91
CA LYS A 46 17.77 -10.23 7.03
C LYS A 46 17.24 -11.47 7.77
N VAL A 47 16.09 -11.98 7.33
CA VAL A 47 15.48 -13.18 7.92
C VAL A 47 15.35 -14.35 6.94
N GLU A 48 15.87 -14.25 5.70
CA GLU A 48 15.67 -15.26 4.65
C GLU A 48 16.01 -16.69 5.13
N ASP A 49 17.11 -16.86 5.88
CA ASP A 49 17.54 -18.17 6.38
C ASP A 49 16.81 -18.63 7.67
N ASN A 50 15.85 -17.87 8.20
CA ASN A 50 15.13 -18.18 9.43
C ASN A 50 13.61 -18.03 9.28
N GLN A 51 12.97 -19.16 8.94
CA GLN A 51 11.54 -19.26 8.68
C GLN A 51 10.64 -18.74 9.82
N GLU A 52 11.04 -18.93 11.08
CA GLU A 52 10.27 -18.45 12.24
C GLU A 52 10.21 -16.91 12.30
N ARG A 53 11.19 -16.24 11.70
CA ARG A 53 11.30 -14.78 11.65
C ARG A 53 10.79 -14.18 10.35
N TRP A 54 10.29 -14.98 9.42
CA TRP A 54 9.72 -14.47 8.18
C TRP A 54 8.54 -13.55 8.45
N GLY A 55 8.39 -12.54 7.60
CA GLY A 55 7.19 -11.73 7.52
C GLY A 55 6.19 -12.31 6.51
N VAL A 56 5.13 -11.56 6.22
CA VAL A 56 4.16 -11.94 5.18
C VAL A 56 4.84 -12.04 3.81
N ILE A 57 5.63 -11.03 3.44
CA ILE A 57 6.25 -10.92 2.12
C ILE A 57 7.33 -11.99 1.94
N THR A 58 8.17 -12.21 2.93
CA THR A 58 9.17 -13.30 2.88
C THR A 58 8.49 -14.66 2.71
N ARG A 59 7.38 -14.93 3.41
CA ARG A 59 6.60 -16.17 3.19
C ARG A 59 6.07 -16.31 1.76
N LEU A 60 5.65 -15.20 1.14
CA LEU A 60 5.19 -15.20 -0.25
C LEU A 60 6.32 -15.48 -1.26
N LEU A 61 7.55 -15.07 -0.95
CA LEU A 61 8.73 -15.42 -1.78
C LEU A 61 9.06 -16.90 -1.69
N HIS A 62 8.76 -17.52 -0.55
CA HIS A 62 9.06 -18.89 -0.22
C HIS A 62 7.82 -19.79 -0.28
N LEU A 63 6.85 -19.50 -1.17
CA LEU A 63 5.61 -20.28 -1.26
C LEU A 63 5.87 -21.77 -1.46
N ASP A 64 6.89 -22.13 -2.24
CA ASP A 64 7.31 -23.52 -2.47
C ASP A 64 7.63 -24.28 -1.17
N ASP A 65 8.12 -23.60 -0.13
CA ASP A 65 8.47 -24.20 1.16
C ASP A 65 7.23 -24.55 2.01
N PHE A 66 6.06 -24.01 1.66
CA PHE A 66 4.79 -24.24 2.36
C PHE A 66 3.83 -25.14 1.59
N VAL A 67 4.02 -25.28 0.27
CA VAL A 67 3.24 -26.20 -0.56
C VAL A 67 4.08 -27.46 -0.84
N ASP A 68 3.62 -28.34 -1.70
CA ASP A 68 4.31 -29.59 -2.09
C ASP A 68 5.61 -29.37 -2.89
N GLY A 69 6.22 -28.18 -2.81
CA GLY A 69 7.40 -27.79 -3.58
C GLY A 69 7.14 -27.57 -5.07
N ASN A 70 5.87 -27.54 -5.49
CA ASN A 70 5.47 -27.42 -6.89
C ASN A 70 4.52 -26.24 -7.10
N SER A 71 4.83 -25.08 -6.51
CA SER A 71 4.06 -23.87 -6.80
C SER A 71 4.28 -23.49 -8.28
N PRO A 72 3.22 -23.39 -9.09
CA PRO A 72 3.34 -22.90 -10.45
C PRO A 72 3.58 -21.38 -10.50
N PHE A 73 3.58 -20.72 -9.34
CA PHE A 73 3.65 -19.27 -9.21
C PHE A 73 4.86 -18.82 -8.40
N GLU A 74 5.43 -17.68 -8.80
CA GLU A 74 6.49 -17.01 -8.06
C GLU A 74 6.29 -15.49 -8.06
N VAL A 75 6.78 -14.83 -7.01
CA VAL A 75 6.72 -13.36 -6.90
C VAL A 75 7.60 -12.72 -7.97
N TYR A 76 7.03 -11.82 -8.74
CA TYR A 76 7.74 -11.12 -9.81
C TYR A 76 8.41 -9.85 -9.29
N LYS A 77 9.74 -9.77 -9.44
CA LYS A 77 10.54 -8.57 -9.17
C LYS A 77 10.16 -7.85 -7.87
N LYS A 78 10.34 -8.49 -6.71
CA LYS A 78 10.06 -7.88 -5.39
C LYS A 78 10.63 -6.46 -5.21
N ASN A 79 11.80 -6.19 -5.76
CA ASN A 79 12.47 -4.89 -5.62
C ASN A 79 11.94 -3.81 -6.59
N ASP A 80 10.98 -4.14 -7.46
CA ASP A 80 10.35 -3.22 -8.39
C ASP A 80 9.03 -2.69 -7.79
N PRO A 81 8.96 -1.39 -7.43
CA PRO A 81 7.77 -0.81 -6.81
C PRO A 81 6.51 -0.85 -7.69
N ASN A 82 6.66 -1.07 -9.01
CA ASN A 82 5.52 -1.22 -9.92
C ASN A 82 4.91 -2.63 -9.88
N GLN A 83 5.64 -3.62 -9.38
CA GLN A 83 5.20 -5.02 -9.26
C GLN A 83 4.92 -5.40 -7.81
N PHE A 84 5.43 -4.59 -6.88
CA PHE A 84 5.38 -4.80 -5.46
C PHE A 84 5.16 -3.45 -4.75
N SER A 85 4.00 -3.23 -4.15
CA SER A 85 3.74 -2.01 -3.39
C SER A 85 3.13 -2.31 -2.02
N LEU A 86 3.63 -1.62 -1.00
CA LEU A 86 3.08 -1.65 0.35
C LEU A 86 2.70 -0.22 0.75
N GLU A 87 1.39 0.02 0.86
CA GLU A 87 0.82 1.26 1.35
C GLU A 87 0.39 1.06 2.79
N ILE A 88 0.63 2.06 3.65
CA ILE A 88 0.29 2.04 5.07
C ILE A 88 -0.26 3.41 5.43
N GLY A 89 -1.24 3.46 6.32
CA GLY A 89 -1.73 4.71 6.91
C GLY A 89 -2.36 4.49 8.27
N GLU A 90 -2.55 5.58 9.02
CA GLU A 90 -3.32 5.55 10.26
C GLU A 90 -4.78 5.18 9.93
N VAL A 91 -5.42 4.38 10.79
CA VAL A 91 -6.86 4.16 10.67
C VAL A 91 -7.58 5.45 11.04
N ASN A 92 -7.92 6.25 10.05
CA ASN A 92 -8.58 7.54 10.24
C ASN A 92 -9.79 7.66 9.30
N ARG A 93 -10.98 7.87 9.88
CA ARG A 93 -12.22 8.03 9.10
C ARG A 93 -12.25 9.29 8.23
N GLU A 94 -11.46 10.31 8.59
CA GLU A 94 -11.38 11.57 7.85
C GLU A 94 -10.44 11.46 6.63
N GLU A 95 -9.64 10.39 6.54
CA GLU A 95 -8.67 10.15 5.48
C GLU A 95 -9.08 9.01 4.54
N GLN A 96 -8.42 8.92 3.39
CA GLN A 96 -8.64 7.82 2.46
C GLN A 96 -8.01 6.54 3.03
N MET A 97 -8.84 5.52 3.22
CA MET A 97 -8.42 4.19 3.69
C MET A 97 -9.16 3.10 2.87
N PRO A 98 -8.66 1.85 2.88
CA PRO A 98 -9.32 0.73 2.22
C PRO A 98 -10.73 0.49 2.77
N ALA A 99 -11.62 0.01 1.92
CA ALA A 99 -12.95 -0.41 2.37
C ALA A 99 -12.86 -1.69 3.23
N GLY A 100 -13.75 -1.82 4.21
CA GLY A 100 -13.84 -3.01 5.08
C GLY A 100 -12.93 -2.96 6.32
N ILE A 101 -12.29 -1.84 6.61
CA ILE A 101 -11.53 -1.63 7.86
C ILE A 101 -12.50 -1.27 9.00
N GLY A 102 -12.69 -2.22 9.91
CA GLY A 102 -13.53 -2.07 11.11
C GLY A 102 -15.03 -1.87 10.84
N VAL A 103 -15.77 -1.64 11.92
CA VAL A 103 -17.19 -1.30 11.92
C VAL A 103 -17.38 0.07 12.56
N THR A 104 -18.26 0.90 12.00
CA THR A 104 -18.52 2.25 12.54
C THR A 104 -19.33 2.17 13.84
N ASP A 105 -18.86 2.91 14.85
CA ASP A 105 -19.58 3.12 16.11
C ASP A 105 -19.50 4.60 16.55
N ILE A 106 -20.19 4.95 17.63
CA ILE A 106 -20.30 6.31 18.16
C ILE A 106 -19.60 6.39 19.52
N LYS A 107 -18.61 7.28 19.63
CA LYS A 107 -17.98 7.64 20.89
C LYS A 107 -18.55 8.96 21.42
N TYR A 108 -19.06 8.94 22.64
CA TYR A 108 -19.57 10.14 23.32
C TYR A 108 -18.45 10.88 24.04
N LYS A 109 -18.48 12.21 23.99
CA LYS A 109 -17.56 13.04 24.77
C LYS A 109 -17.86 12.97 26.27
N PRO A 110 -16.84 13.07 27.14
CA PRO A 110 -17.05 13.18 28.59
C PRO A 110 -17.96 14.35 28.95
N ILE A 111 -18.87 14.14 29.89
CA ILE A 111 -19.79 15.17 30.38
C ILE A 111 -19.18 15.82 31.63
N PRO A 112 -18.92 17.14 31.64
CA PRO A 112 -18.38 17.80 32.82
C PRO A 112 -19.29 17.64 34.04
N PRO A 113 -18.72 17.43 35.25
CA PRO A 113 -19.47 17.36 36.50
C PRO A 113 -20.35 18.60 36.72
N GLY A 114 -21.64 18.39 37.00
CA GLY A 114 -22.61 19.47 37.24
C GLY A 114 -23.27 20.05 35.98
N SER A 115 -22.94 19.54 34.79
CA SER A 115 -23.66 19.88 33.56
C SER A 115 -24.85 18.93 33.33
N THR A 116 -26.04 19.48 33.08
CA THR A 116 -27.25 18.71 32.71
C THR A 116 -27.43 18.57 31.20
N LYS A 117 -26.59 19.27 30.42
CA LYS A 117 -26.52 19.06 28.98
C LYS A 117 -25.69 17.81 28.74
N GLN A 118 -26.34 16.71 28.35
CA GLN A 118 -25.66 15.63 27.63
C GLN A 118 -24.75 16.29 26.60
N GLY A 119 -23.44 16.02 26.68
CA GLY A 119 -22.45 16.66 25.81
C GLY A 119 -22.93 16.54 24.37
N GLU A 120 -23.18 17.67 23.71
CA GLU A 120 -23.60 17.77 22.30
C GLU A 120 -22.44 17.37 21.35
N GLY A 121 -21.66 16.37 21.73
CA GLY A 121 -20.49 15.93 21.01
C GLY A 121 -20.42 14.42 21.07
N TRP A 122 -20.63 13.84 19.91
CA TRP A 122 -20.24 12.48 19.59
C TRP A 122 -19.30 12.52 18.39
N GLU A 123 -18.45 11.52 18.27
CA GLU A 123 -17.62 11.30 17.10
C GLU A 123 -17.81 9.87 16.62
N TYR A 124 -17.78 9.68 15.30
CA TYR A 124 -17.75 8.32 14.76
C TYR A 124 -16.35 7.74 14.90
N ILE A 125 -16.28 6.53 15.41
CA ILE A 125 -15.05 5.75 15.53
C ILE A 125 -15.16 4.47 14.71
N LEU A 126 -14.03 3.79 14.51
CA LEU A 126 -13.99 2.43 13.97
C LEU A 126 -13.60 1.47 15.08
N ILE A 127 -14.34 0.36 15.13
CA ILE A 127 -14.17 -0.73 16.08
C ILE A 127 -13.73 -1.98 15.33
N ASP A 128 -12.80 -2.74 15.91
CA ASP A 128 -12.53 -4.11 15.46
C ASP A 128 -13.72 -5.02 15.83
N PRO A 129 -14.41 -5.63 14.85
CA PRO A 129 -15.58 -6.47 15.12
C PRO A 129 -15.27 -7.75 15.92
N MET A 130 -14.01 -8.14 16.07
CA MET A 130 -13.61 -9.34 16.81
C MET A 130 -13.30 -9.05 18.28
N THR A 131 -12.77 -7.86 18.59
CA THR A 131 -12.25 -7.51 19.92
C THR A 131 -13.04 -6.39 20.60
N ASP A 132 -13.91 -5.71 19.86
CA ASP A 132 -14.63 -4.50 20.29
C ASP A 132 -13.69 -3.33 20.70
N GLU A 133 -12.42 -3.40 20.32
CA GLU A 133 -11.45 -2.33 20.57
C GLU A 133 -11.57 -1.20 19.54
N THR A 134 -11.29 0.03 19.97
CA THR A 134 -11.25 1.17 19.05
C THR A 134 -9.95 1.15 18.24
N ILE A 135 -10.08 0.94 16.93
CA ILE A 135 -8.93 0.90 16.00
C ILE A 135 -8.66 2.25 15.34
N SER A 136 -9.67 3.12 15.25
CA SER A 136 -9.47 4.44 14.65
C SER A 136 -8.67 5.38 15.53
N ARG A 137 -7.97 6.33 14.91
CA ARG A 137 -7.45 7.53 15.56
C ARG A 137 -8.57 8.27 16.29
N VAL A 138 -8.35 8.61 17.56
CA VAL A 138 -9.33 9.31 18.40
C VAL A 138 -8.72 10.55 19.04
N LYS A 139 -9.58 11.56 19.25
CA LYS A 139 -9.21 12.78 19.96
C LYS A 139 -9.31 12.54 21.47
N GLU A 140 -8.30 12.97 22.21
CA GLU A 140 -8.32 12.90 23.67
C GLU A 140 -9.05 14.10 24.28
N TRP A 141 -9.81 13.83 25.34
CA TRP A 141 -10.62 14.79 26.09
C TRP A 141 -10.24 14.72 27.57
N GLU A 142 -10.26 15.87 28.25
CA GLU A 142 -10.17 15.93 29.71
C GLU A 142 -11.49 15.50 30.37
N GLU A 143 -11.47 15.21 31.68
CA GLU A 143 -12.66 14.83 32.45
C GLU A 143 -13.77 15.90 32.43
N ASN A 144 -13.40 17.15 32.21
CA ASN A 144 -14.31 18.29 32.08
C ASN A 144 -14.90 18.43 30.65
N GLY A 145 -14.61 17.50 29.74
CA GLY A 145 -15.08 17.52 28.34
C GLY A 145 -14.33 18.51 27.43
N ARG A 146 -13.26 19.15 27.89
CA ARG A 146 -12.41 20.01 27.05
C ARG A 146 -11.43 19.17 26.23
N PRO A 147 -11.01 19.63 25.03
CA PRO A 147 -9.91 19.02 24.30
C PRO A 147 -8.67 18.93 25.18
N LYS A 148 -8.05 17.76 25.27
CA LYS A 148 -6.74 17.63 25.91
C LYS A 148 -5.70 18.22 24.95
N LEU A 149 -4.91 19.18 25.40
CA LEU A 149 -3.91 19.87 24.58
C LEU A 149 -2.49 19.48 25.00
N ASP A 150 -1.57 19.42 24.03
CA ASP A 150 -0.15 19.24 24.27
C ASP A 150 0.54 20.56 24.70
N SER A 151 1.87 20.52 24.92
CA SER A 151 2.65 21.70 25.32
C SER A 151 2.68 22.83 24.26
N ARG A 152 2.22 22.55 23.04
CA ARG A 152 2.13 23.50 21.92
C ARG A 152 0.70 24.00 21.71
N GLY A 153 -0.26 23.58 22.54
CA GLY A 153 -1.68 23.93 22.40
C GLY A 153 -2.40 23.14 21.30
N THR A 154 -1.82 22.05 20.81
CA THR A 154 -2.42 21.17 19.80
C THR A 154 -3.23 20.07 20.48
N GLN A 155 -4.40 19.70 19.93
CA GLN A 155 -5.21 18.62 20.50
C GLN A 155 -4.46 17.29 20.44
N VAL A 156 -4.36 16.62 21.59
CA VAL A 156 -3.77 15.29 21.71
C VAL A 156 -4.67 14.28 21.00
N VAL A 157 -4.04 13.42 20.22
CA VAL A 157 -4.69 12.32 19.50
C VAL A 157 -4.01 11.01 19.89
N THR A 158 -4.80 9.95 20.00
CA THR A 158 -4.31 8.58 20.13
C THR A 158 -4.47 7.90 18.78
N ILE A 159 -3.39 7.34 18.25
CA ILE A 159 -3.41 6.46 17.08
C ILE A 159 -3.42 5.04 17.62
N ASN A 160 -4.47 4.27 17.32
CA ASN A 160 -4.61 2.91 17.81
C ASN A 160 -4.02 1.91 16.80
N ASP A 161 -4.53 1.94 15.56
CA ASP A 161 -4.14 1.00 14.52
C ASP A 161 -3.71 1.70 13.22
N HIS A 162 -3.05 0.92 12.38
CA HIS A 162 -2.68 1.31 11.02
C HIS A 162 -3.27 0.32 10.02
N TRP A 163 -3.84 0.83 8.93
CA TRP A 163 -4.25 0.01 7.80
C TRP A 163 -3.05 -0.21 6.87
N PHE A 164 -3.09 -1.29 6.10
CA PHE A 164 -2.14 -1.56 5.03
C PHE A 164 -2.81 -2.13 3.79
N VAL A 165 -2.20 -1.88 2.64
CA VAL A 165 -2.50 -2.54 1.37
C VAL A 165 -1.20 -3.04 0.77
N LEU A 166 -1.10 -4.35 0.64
CA LEU A 166 0.00 -5.01 -0.04
C LEU A 166 -0.46 -5.47 -1.42
N ASN A 167 0.21 -5.00 -2.46
CA ASN A 167 0.04 -5.49 -3.82
C ASN A 167 1.28 -6.28 -4.26
N VAL A 168 1.05 -7.51 -4.71
CA VAL A 168 2.14 -8.39 -5.18
C VAL A 168 1.74 -9.01 -6.51
N LYS A 169 2.60 -8.87 -7.51
CA LYS A 169 2.47 -9.63 -8.75
C LYS A 169 3.11 -11.01 -8.61
N PHE A 170 2.35 -12.02 -9.00
CA PHE A 170 2.84 -13.38 -9.24
C PHE A 170 2.91 -13.65 -10.73
N ILE A 171 3.97 -14.32 -11.17
CA ILE A 171 4.09 -14.86 -12.53
C ILE A 171 3.88 -16.36 -12.52
N TRP A 172 3.38 -16.87 -13.63
CA TRP A 172 3.21 -18.30 -13.84
C TRP A 172 4.45 -18.87 -14.56
N ARG A 173 5.25 -19.67 -13.84
CA ARG A 173 6.53 -20.24 -14.30
C ARG A 173 6.38 -20.98 -15.64
N ASP A 174 5.40 -21.87 -15.71
CA ASP A 174 5.14 -22.73 -16.87
C ASP A 174 3.89 -22.32 -17.67
N ALA A 175 3.64 -21.01 -17.77
CA ALA A 175 2.50 -20.53 -18.54
C ALA A 175 2.54 -21.05 -19.99
N PRO A 176 1.43 -21.58 -20.52
CA PRO A 176 1.36 -21.97 -21.93
C PRO A 176 1.71 -20.80 -22.85
N GLU A 177 2.38 -21.08 -23.97
CA GLU A 177 2.78 -20.06 -24.96
C GLU A 177 1.59 -19.22 -25.46
N SER A 178 0.40 -19.83 -25.53
CA SER A 178 -0.86 -19.16 -25.89
C SER A 178 -1.28 -18.06 -24.90
N VAL A 179 -0.81 -18.12 -23.64
CA VAL A 179 -1.07 -17.15 -22.57
C VAL A 179 0.03 -16.07 -22.55
N LYS A 180 1.29 -16.45 -22.75
CA LYS A 180 2.43 -15.52 -22.84
C LYS A 180 2.22 -14.47 -23.93
N ALA A 181 1.63 -14.86 -25.06
CA ALA A 181 1.30 -13.97 -26.17
C ALA A 181 0.17 -12.95 -25.87
N LYS A 182 -0.49 -13.03 -24.70
CA LYS A 182 -1.68 -12.22 -24.33
C LYS A 182 -1.58 -11.54 -22.96
N ALA A 183 -0.39 -11.42 -22.36
CA ALA A 183 -0.24 -10.91 -21.00
C ALA A 183 -0.96 -9.55 -20.79
N PRO A 184 -1.82 -9.42 -19.77
CA PRO A 184 -2.69 -8.25 -19.59
C PRO A 184 -1.89 -6.98 -19.27
N GLU A 185 -2.42 -5.82 -19.65
CA GLU A 185 -1.89 -4.54 -19.21
C GLU A 185 -2.02 -4.39 -17.69
N LEU A 186 -0.99 -3.85 -17.03
CA LEU A 186 -1.08 -3.50 -15.62
C LEU A 186 -2.26 -2.53 -15.39
N PRO A 187 -3.04 -2.72 -14.31
CA PRO A 187 -4.10 -1.80 -13.95
C PRO A 187 -3.59 -0.36 -13.89
N ALA A 188 -4.42 0.60 -14.31
CA ALA A 188 -4.01 2.00 -14.39
C ALA A 188 -3.50 2.58 -13.05
N TYR A 189 -3.97 2.06 -11.92
CA TYR A 189 -3.53 2.49 -10.59
C TYR A 189 -2.11 2.02 -10.20
N MET A 190 -1.54 1.04 -10.91
CA MET A 190 -0.14 0.62 -10.75
C MET A 190 0.80 1.24 -11.76
N ARG A 191 0.28 1.94 -12.77
CA ARG A 191 1.09 2.84 -13.57
C ARG A 191 1.35 4.05 -12.69
N GLY A 192 2.50 4.09 -12.02
CA GLY A 192 2.92 5.20 -11.18
C GLY A 192 2.56 6.54 -11.82
N ALA A 193 2.07 7.47 -11.00
CA ALA A 193 1.65 8.80 -11.41
C ALA A 193 2.76 9.47 -12.23
N ASN A 194 2.70 9.33 -13.55
CA ASN A 194 3.42 10.16 -14.49
C ASN A 194 2.64 11.48 -14.51
N MET A 195 2.77 12.25 -13.43
CA MET A 195 2.37 13.65 -13.44
C MET A 195 3.14 14.29 -14.58
N GLY A 196 2.40 14.70 -15.62
CA GLY A 196 2.91 15.43 -16.76
C GLY A 196 3.42 16.80 -16.33
N GLY A 197 4.55 16.82 -15.62
CA GLY A 197 5.39 17.99 -15.49
C GLY A 197 5.89 18.34 -16.88
N GLN A 198 5.33 19.41 -17.47
CA GLN A 198 5.94 20.06 -18.61
C GLN A 198 7.45 20.22 -18.33
N PRO A 199 8.34 19.83 -19.27
CA PRO A 199 9.75 20.11 -19.09
C PRO A 199 9.93 21.61 -18.93
N ALA A 200 10.61 22.01 -17.85
CA ALA A 200 11.01 23.40 -17.65
C ALA A 200 11.80 23.86 -18.89
N PRO A 201 11.55 25.08 -19.41
CA PRO A 201 12.28 25.59 -20.55
C PRO A 201 13.78 25.66 -20.22
N ALA A 202 14.61 25.21 -21.15
CA ALA A 202 16.06 25.19 -21.00
C ALA A 202 16.60 26.61 -20.73
N PRO A 203 17.63 26.75 -19.85
CA PRO A 203 18.25 28.03 -19.60
C PRO A 203 18.93 28.54 -20.87
N ALA A 204 18.63 29.79 -21.23
CA ALA A 204 19.24 30.47 -22.37
C ALA A 204 20.77 30.51 -22.18
N THR A 205 21.49 29.90 -23.12
CA THR A 205 22.94 30.05 -23.23
C THR A 205 23.24 31.49 -23.64
N GLY A 206 23.63 32.32 -22.66
CA GLY A 206 24.30 33.58 -22.93
C GLY A 206 25.70 33.29 -23.44
N THR A 207 25.95 33.60 -24.71
CA THR A 207 27.31 33.76 -25.26
C THR A 207 27.89 35.11 -24.83
N PRO A 208 29.22 35.23 -24.70
CA PRO A 208 29.91 36.33 -24.03
C PRO A 208 29.92 37.65 -24.81
#